data_AF-A0AA52F1H5-F1
#
_entry.id   AF-A0AA52F1H5-F1
#
_cell.length_a   1.000
_cell.length_b   1.000
_cell.length_c   1.000
_cell.angle_alpha   90.00
_cell.angle_beta   90.00
_cell.angle_gamma   90.00
#
_symmetry.space_group_name_H-M   'P 1'
#
loop_
_entity.id
_entity.type
_entity.pdbx_description
1 polymer ?
#
loop_
_entity_poly.entity_id
_entity_poly.type
_entity_poly.pdbx_seq_one_letter_code
_entity_poly.pdbx_strand_id
1 'polypeptide(L)'
;MQSIPIKVKNVTVYMYFNPLEPLSAVILTNATGTYSIGTLGLNSFYNLALENEGKVTNPLNVHAKYYATFETESGHKGTTPWMYCLNNSSKPDFGRTISMVPSDTNDIGVNLADESGFITLGELTDITVSQVFPSPGIGQRTLITNGTGNIIATRFGTPHEMGVQVNDGNWLDSILVGSKNIIISAKTKKGDIFSQTGYTAIKGEKPAIFLKQFF
;
A
#
# COMPACT_ATOMS: atom_id res chain seq x y z
N MET A 1 -1.68 -9.54 24.15
CA MET A 1 -1.35 -8.65 25.27
C MET A 1 -2.31 -7.46 25.22
N GLN A 2 -3.00 -7.13 26.31
CA GLN A 2 -3.93 -5.99 26.34
C GLN A 2 -3.17 -4.70 26.02
N SER A 3 -3.72 -3.84 25.17
CA SER A 3 -3.08 -2.56 24.81
C SER A 3 -2.90 -1.72 26.07
N ILE A 4 -1.68 -1.30 26.38
CA ILE A 4 -1.42 -0.39 27.49
C ILE A 4 -1.50 1.04 26.93
N PRO A 5 -2.53 1.83 27.30
CA PRO A 5 -2.62 3.22 26.89
C PRO A 5 -1.51 4.04 27.55
N ILE A 6 -0.77 4.79 26.73
CA ILE A 6 0.27 5.72 27.17
C ILE A 6 -0.22 7.13 26.88
N LYS A 7 -0.23 7.97 27.92
CA LYS A 7 -0.56 9.38 27.76
C LYS A 7 0.53 10.11 26.96
N VAL A 8 0.10 10.92 26.01
CA VAL A 8 0.96 11.68 25.11
C VAL A 8 0.53 13.14 25.04
N LYS A 9 1.53 14.02 24.92
CA LYS A 9 1.41 15.48 24.84
C LYS A 9 2.21 16.01 23.66
N ASN A 10 2.04 17.29 23.33
CA ASN A 10 2.71 17.94 22.20
C ASN A 10 2.51 17.18 20.87
N VAL A 11 1.34 16.57 20.70
CA VAL A 11 1.05 15.75 19.52
C VAL A 11 0.93 16.66 18.31
N THR A 12 1.70 16.35 17.28
CA THR A 12 1.61 16.99 15.97
C THR A 12 1.23 15.94 14.95
N VAL A 13 0.10 16.15 14.27
CA VAL A 13 -0.39 15.25 13.23
C VAL A 13 -0.07 15.84 11.88
N TYR A 14 0.48 15.00 11.03
CA TYR A 14 0.86 15.33 9.68
C TYR A 14 0.06 14.47 8.72
N MET A 15 -0.31 15.05 7.58
CA MET A 15 -0.78 14.25 6.46
C MET A 15 0.37 13.34 6.02
N TYR A 16 0.08 12.05 5.86
CA TYR A 16 1.09 11.09 5.46
C TYR A 16 1.40 11.29 3.97
N PHE A 17 2.53 11.92 3.67
CA PHE A 17 3.11 12.07 2.34
C PHE A 17 4.35 11.18 2.18
N ASN A 18 4.61 10.75 0.95
CA ASN A 18 5.70 9.85 0.58
C ASN A 18 7.06 10.56 0.48
N PRO A 19 8.17 9.90 0.83
CA PRO A 19 9.56 10.41 0.85
C PRO A 19 10.17 11.10 -0.39
N LEU A 20 9.42 11.45 -1.43
CA LEU A 20 9.96 12.16 -2.61
C LEU A 20 9.54 13.63 -2.71
N GLU A 21 8.82 14.19 -1.73
CA GLU A 21 8.56 15.63 -1.63
C GLU A 21 8.85 16.14 -0.20
N PRO A 22 9.49 17.31 -0.03
CA PRO A 22 9.52 17.96 1.25
C PRO A 22 8.21 18.71 1.45
N LEU A 23 7.35 18.21 2.35
CA LEU A 23 6.46 18.95 3.26
C LEU A 23 5.23 18.09 3.59
N SER A 24 5.29 17.39 4.72
CA SER A 24 4.08 16.87 5.33
C SER A 24 3.24 18.05 5.79
N ALA A 25 2.06 18.24 5.20
CA ALA A 25 1.14 19.29 5.64
C ALA A 25 0.78 19.04 7.12
N VAL A 26 1.12 20.01 7.97
CA VAL A 26 0.71 19.99 9.37
C VAL A 26 -0.80 20.12 9.42
N ILE A 27 -1.45 19.14 10.03
CA ILE A 27 -2.90 19.12 10.17
C ILE A 27 -3.31 19.76 11.49
N LEU A 28 -2.67 19.34 12.57
CA LEU A 28 -2.86 19.91 13.89
C LEU A 28 -1.60 19.80 14.75
N THR A 29 -1.48 20.69 15.73
CA THR A 29 -0.32 20.80 16.63
C THR A 29 -0.76 20.97 18.08
N ASN A 30 0.13 20.62 19.02
CA ASN A 30 -0.07 20.76 20.46
C ASN A 30 -1.31 20.02 21.00
N ALA A 31 -1.72 18.94 20.32
CA ALA A 31 -2.79 18.10 20.84
C ALA A 31 -2.27 17.23 22.00
N THR A 32 -3.20 16.76 22.81
CA THR A 32 -2.95 15.79 23.88
C THR A 32 -3.86 14.59 23.72
N GLY A 33 -3.38 13.41 24.06
CA GLY A 33 -4.16 12.20 23.86
C GLY A 33 -3.56 10.98 24.49
N THR A 34 -4.02 9.84 24.01
CA THR A 34 -3.56 8.51 24.42
C THR A 34 -3.12 7.75 23.19
N TYR A 35 -1.88 7.29 23.21
CA TYR A 35 -1.35 6.37 22.22
C TYR A 35 -1.28 4.97 22.82
N SER A 36 -1.78 3.97 22.10
CA SER A 36 -1.77 2.59 22.55
C SER A 36 -1.33 1.66 21.44
N ILE A 37 -0.51 0.69 21.85
CA ILE A 37 -0.10 -0.43 21.01
C ILE A 37 -0.58 -1.69 21.69
N GLY A 38 -1.38 -2.48 21.00
CA GLY A 38 -1.89 -3.76 21.47
C GLY A 38 -1.48 -4.88 20.53
N THR A 39 -1.45 -6.09 21.06
CA THR A 39 -1.30 -7.30 20.24
C THR A 39 -2.40 -8.29 20.59
N LEU A 40 -3.14 -8.78 19.60
CA LEU A 40 -4.13 -9.83 19.78
C LEU A 40 -3.88 -10.94 18.75
N GLY A 41 -3.48 -12.11 19.25
CA GLY A 41 -3.01 -13.19 18.40
C GLY A 41 -1.84 -12.73 17.54
N LEU A 42 -2.03 -12.78 16.23
CA LEU A 42 -1.04 -12.42 15.22
C LEU A 42 -1.34 -11.05 14.61
N ASN A 43 -1.97 -10.14 15.36
CA ASN A 43 -2.26 -8.79 14.89
C ASN A 43 -1.72 -7.76 15.89
N SER A 44 -1.11 -6.70 15.37
CA SER A 44 -0.78 -5.45 16.06
C SER A 44 -1.87 -4.43 15.84
N PHE A 45 -2.26 -3.71 16.90
CA PHE A 45 -3.22 -2.62 16.84
C PHE A 45 -2.53 -1.35 17.31
N TYR A 46 -2.61 -0.31 16.50
CA TYR A 46 -2.14 1.02 16.81
C TYR A 46 -3.36 1.92 16.91
N ASN A 47 -3.50 2.62 18.02
CA ASN A 47 -4.59 3.56 18.22
C ASN A 47 -4.04 4.83 18.87
N LEU A 48 -4.39 5.98 18.29
CA LEU A 48 -4.14 7.31 18.82
C LEU A 48 -5.48 8.02 18.96
N ALA A 49 -5.92 8.20 20.20
CA ALA A 49 -7.12 8.95 20.54
C ALA A 49 -6.72 10.31 21.10
N LEU A 50 -7.13 11.41 20.46
CA LEU A 50 -6.82 12.76 20.93
C LEU A 50 -7.98 13.29 21.79
N GLU A 51 -7.64 13.82 22.96
CA GLU A 51 -8.60 14.45 23.88
C GLU A 51 -8.99 15.86 23.43
N ASN A 52 -8.16 16.46 22.58
CA ASN A 52 -8.41 17.72 21.90
C ASN A 52 -7.68 17.75 20.55
N GLU A 53 -8.19 18.53 19.61
CA GLU A 53 -7.57 18.77 18.31
C GLU A 53 -6.44 19.81 18.35
N GLY A 54 -6.18 20.43 19.50
CA GLY A 54 -5.13 21.45 19.66
C GLY A 54 -5.34 22.63 18.69
N LYS A 55 -4.27 23.05 18.01
CA LYS A 55 -4.33 24.07 16.95
C LYS A 55 -4.42 23.41 15.58
N VAL A 56 -5.60 23.48 14.96
CA VAL A 56 -5.87 22.95 13.63
C VAL A 56 -5.37 23.94 12.56
N THR A 57 -4.61 23.43 11.60
CA THR A 57 -4.07 24.20 10.47
C THR A 57 -4.75 23.80 9.15
N ASN A 58 -5.17 22.53 9.03
CA ASN A 58 -5.87 21.99 7.88
C ASN A 58 -6.96 21.01 8.34
N PRO A 59 -8.05 20.80 7.56
CA PRO A 59 -9.13 19.89 7.95
C PRO A 59 -8.69 18.42 7.97
N LEU A 60 -9.19 17.67 8.95
CA LEU A 60 -9.08 16.21 9.01
C LEU A 60 -10.15 15.54 8.17
N ASN A 61 -9.74 14.60 7.32
CA ASN A 61 -10.63 13.79 6.50
C ASN A 61 -10.69 12.37 7.05
N VAL A 62 -11.90 11.90 7.34
CA VAL A 62 -12.13 10.50 7.73
C VAL A 62 -11.66 9.57 6.60
N HIS A 63 -11.06 8.44 6.95
CA HIS A 63 -10.42 7.47 6.05
C HIS A 63 -9.12 7.94 5.36
N ALA A 64 -8.66 9.18 5.57
CA ALA A 64 -7.34 9.59 5.10
C ALA A 64 -6.22 9.09 6.03
N LYS A 65 -5.00 9.05 5.49
CA LYS A 65 -3.80 8.52 6.17
C LYS A 65 -2.99 9.64 6.81
N TYR A 66 -2.66 9.44 8.08
CA TYR A 66 -1.92 10.41 8.89
C TYR A 66 -0.84 9.70 9.71
N TYR A 67 0.19 10.43 10.11
CA TYR A 67 1.12 9.99 11.14
C TYR A 67 1.30 11.13 12.15
N ALA A 68 1.68 10.78 13.37
CA ALA A 68 1.85 11.74 14.44
C ALA A 68 3.23 11.62 15.09
N THR A 69 3.79 12.76 15.45
CA THR A 69 4.89 12.84 16.42
C THR A 69 4.32 13.26 17.76
N PHE A 70 4.89 12.74 18.84
CA PHE A 70 4.38 13.01 20.18
C PHE A 70 5.49 12.91 21.23
N GLU A 71 5.20 13.44 22.41
CA GLU A 71 6.02 13.28 23.60
C GLU A 71 5.20 12.57 24.67
N THR A 72 5.79 11.58 25.34
CA THR A 72 5.17 10.92 26.50
C THR A 72 5.25 11.81 27.74
N GLU A 73 4.49 11.50 28.80
CA GLU A 73 4.60 12.25 30.08
C GLU A 73 6.02 12.18 30.68
N SER A 74 6.76 11.10 30.43
CA SER A 74 8.16 10.94 30.84
C SER A 74 9.18 11.68 29.96
N GLY A 75 8.72 12.44 28.96
CA GLY A 75 9.58 13.25 28.08
C GLY A 75 10.20 12.49 26.90
N HIS A 76 9.87 11.20 26.73
CA HIS A 76 10.34 10.44 25.57
C HIS A 76 9.55 10.83 24.31
N LYS A 77 10.26 11.18 23.24
CA LYS A 77 9.67 11.52 21.94
C LYS A 77 9.49 10.28 21.08
N GLY A 78 8.33 10.14 20.47
CA GLY A 78 7.99 9.02 19.62
C GLY A 78 7.27 9.46 18.35
N THR A 79 7.24 8.55 17.38
CA THR A 79 6.51 8.72 16.11
C THR A 79 5.61 7.52 15.91
N THR A 80 4.35 7.74 15.55
CA THR A 80 3.42 6.66 15.22
C THR A 80 3.71 6.13 13.82
N PRO A 81 3.35 4.87 13.50
CA PRO A 81 3.16 4.48 12.12
C PRO A 81 2.04 5.31 11.48
N TRP A 82 1.87 5.20 10.16
CA TRP A 82 0.69 5.75 9.51
C TRP A 82 -0.58 5.06 10.03
N MET A 83 -1.65 5.82 10.21
CA MET A 83 -2.95 5.39 10.72
C MET A 83 -4.08 6.07 9.93
N TYR A 84 -5.26 5.46 9.91
CA TYR A 84 -6.45 6.07 9.33
C TYR A 84 -7.12 6.98 10.34
N CYS A 85 -7.58 8.16 9.91
CA CYS A 85 -8.52 8.95 10.71
C CYS A 85 -9.87 8.24 10.74
N LEU A 86 -10.31 7.85 11.93
CA LEU A 86 -11.59 7.17 12.20
C LEU A 86 -12.68 8.17 12.58
N ASN A 87 -12.29 9.26 13.24
CA ASN A 87 -13.17 10.31 13.71
C ASN A 87 -12.46 11.66 13.54
N ASN A 88 -13.14 12.63 12.92
CA ASN A 88 -12.62 13.99 12.69
C ASN A 88 -13.35 15.06 13.53
N SER A 89 -14.03 14.66 14.61
CA SER A 89 -14.63 15.59 15.58
C SER A 89 -13.56 16.36 16.37
N SER A 90 -13.99 17.22 17.30
CA SER A 90 -13.11 17.92 18.27
C SER A 90 -12.22 17.00 19.12
N LYS A 91 -12.52 15.70 19.13
CA LYS A 91 -11.71 14.62 19.70
C LYS A 91 -11.43 13.60 18.60
N PRO A 92 -10.40 13.82 17.77
CA PRO A 92 -10.15 12.95 16.64
C PRO A 92 -9.48 11.63 17.07
N ASP A 93 -9.85 10.56 16.38
CA ASP A 93 -9.36 9.21 16.63
C ASP A 93 -8.68 8.64 15.40
N PHE A 94 -7.58 7.92 15.61
CA PHE A 94 -6.80 7.31 14.55
C PHE A 94 -6.49 5.86 14.85
N GLY A 95 -6.62 4.98 13.86
CA GLY A 95 -6.41 3.56 14.06
C GLY A 95 -5.75 2.85 12.89
N ARG A 96 -5.02 1.78 13.21
CA ARG A 96 -4.51 0.81 12.25
C ARG A 96 -4.33 -0.56 12.87
N THR A 97 -4.76 -1.59 12.15
CA THR A 97 -4.44 -2.98 12.45
C THR A 97 -3.41 -3.48 11.44
N ILE A 98 -2.43 -4.24 11.91
CA ILE A 98 -1.41 -4.89 11.07
C ILE A 98 -1.37 -6.36 11.45
N SER A 99 -1.54 -7.27 10.49
CA SER A 99 -1.28 -8.69 10.71
C SER A 99 0.24 -8.94 10.77
N MET A 100 0.70 -9.56 11.86
CA MET A 100 2.06 -10.05 12.11
C MET A 100 2.35 -11.38 11.40
N VAL A 101 1.33 -12.13 10.99
CA VAL A 101 1.52 -13.17 9.97
C VAL A 101 1.44 -12.47 8.62
N PRO A 102 2.30 -12.79 7.65
CA PRO A 102 2.00 -12.44 6.27
C PRO A 102 0.61 -12.99 6.00
N SER A 103 -0.38 -12.09 5.92
CA SER A 103 -1.70 -12.45 5.46
C SER A 103 -1.50 -13.26 4.18
N ASP A 104 -2.35 -14.26 3.95
CA ASP A 104 -2.60 -14.73 2.60
C ASP A 104 -2.49 -13.52 1.68
N THR A 105 -1.77 -13.65 0.57
CA THR A 105 -1.48 -12.63 -0.45
C THR A 105 -2.74 -12.00 -1.10
N ASN A 106 -3.88 -12.18 -0.46
CA ASN A 106 -5.24 -11.81 -0.78
C ASN A 106 -5.78 -10.65 0.07
N ASP A 107 -5.13 -10.27 1.17
CA ASP A 107 -5.46 -9.02 1.88
C ASP A 107 -4.70 -7.85 1.26
N ILE A 108 -5.11 -7.51 0.04
CA ILE A 108 -4.74 -6.26 -0.59
C ILE A 108 -5.65 -5.23 0.07
N GLY A 109 -5.20 -4.66 1.19
CA GLY A 109 -5.82 -3.44 1.71
C GLY A 109 -5.96 -2.49 0.55
N VAL A 110 -7.21 -2.19 0.15
CA VAL A 110 -7.59 -1.61 -1.14
C VAL A 110 -6.58 -0.54 -1.57
N ASN A 111 -5.61 -0.95 -2.39
CA ASN A 111 -4.84 -0.04 -3.18
C ASN A 111 -5.76 0.29 -4.36
N LEU A 112 -6.56 1.33 -4.18
CA LEU A 112 -6.98 2.17 -5.30
C LEU A 112 -5.69 2.77 -5.86
N ALA A 113 -4.95 1.94 -6.61
CA ALA A 113 -3.82 2.37 -7.39
C ALA A 113 -4.40 3.14 -8.56
N ASP A 114 -4.64 4.43 -8.32
CA ASP A 114 -4.69 5.39 -9.40
C ASP A 114 -3.38 5.29 -10.18
N GLU A 115 -3.41 5.38 -11.51
CA GLU A 115 -2.24 5.11 -12.39
C GLU A 115 -1.04 6.01 -12.07
N SER A 116 -1.27 7.10 -11.32
CA SER A 116 -0.27 8.03 -10.78
C SER A 116 0.58 7.46 -9.62
N GLY A 117 0.21 6.30 -9.07
CA GLY A 117 0.80 5.67 -7.88
C GLY A 117 1.99 4.74 -8.13
N PHE A 118 2.48 4.59 -9.37
CA PHE A 118 3.59 3.70 -9.71
C PHE A 118 4.85 4.47 -10.17
N ILE A 119 6.03 3.92 -9.86
CA ILE A 119 7.30 4.34 -10.47
C ILE A 119 7.72 3.33 -11.52
N THR A 120 8.22 3.82 -12.66
CA THR A 120 8.84 3.00 -13.70
C THR A 120 10.28 2.69 -13.31
N LEU A 121 10.62 1.40 -13.19
CA LEU A 121 11.96 0.92 -12.89
C LEU A 121 12.76 0.59 -14.15
N GLY A 122 12.09 0.24 -15.24
CA GLY A 122 12.74 -0.05 -16.51
C GLY A 122 11.77 -0.49 -17.59
N GLU A 123 12.19 -0.31 -18.84
CA GLU A 123 11.43 -0.69 -20.03
C GLU A 123 11.53 -2.20 -20.29
N LEU A 124 10.41 -2.79 -20.71
CA LEU A 124 10.27 -4.18 -21.11
C LEU A 124 9.71 -4.29 -22.54
N THR A 125 10.28 -5.22 -23.30
CA THR A 125 9.85 -5.61 -24.64
C THR A 125 9.56 -7.10 -24.70
N ASP A 126 8.88 -7.56 -25.77
CA ASP A 126 8.49 -8.96 -25.96
C ASP A 126 7.72 -9.55 -24.77
N ILE A 127 6.86 -8.75 -24.13
CA ILE A 127 6.11 -9.18 -22.95
C ILE A 127 5.09 -10.25 -23.34
N THR A 128 5.15 -11.38 -22.66
CA THR A 128 4.19 -12.48 -22.72
C THR A 128 3.56 -12.63 -21.35
N VAL A 129 2.22 -12.54 -21.30
CA VAL A 129 1.44 -12.72 -20.07
C VAL A 129 0.63 -14.00 -20.20
N SER A 130 0.77 -14.90 -19.23
CA SER A 130 -0.01 -16.14 -19.14
C SER A 130 -0.65 -16.26 -17.77
N GLN A 131 -1.75 -16.99 -17.68
CA GLN A 131 -2.39 -17.34 -16.42
C GLN A 131 -2.39 -18.86 -16.24
N VAL A 132 -2.05 -19.31 -15.03
CA VAL A 132 -2.12 -20.72 -14.66
C VAL A 132 -3.33 -20.98 -13.78
N PHE A 133 -4.07 -22.03 -14.11
CA PHE A 133 -5.22 -22.49 -13.34
C PHE A 133 -4.82 -23.67 -12.45
N PRO A 134 -5.02 -23.58 -11.13
CA PRO A 134 -4.86 -24.72 -10.25
C PRO A 134 -6.01 -25.73 -10.44
N SER A 135 -5.83 -26.92 -9.87
CA SER A 135 -6.87 -27.96 -9.81
C SER A 135 -8.20 -27.40 -9.30
N PRO A 136 -9.36 -27.81 -9.86
CA PRO A 136 -9.58 -28.90 -10.83
C PRO A 136 -9.45 -28.49 -12.31
N GLY A 137 -9.27 -27.21 -12.62
CA GLY A 137 -9.20 -26.69 -14.00
C GLY A 137 -7.79 -26.61 -14.58
N ILE A 138 -6.92 -27.58 -14.27
CA ILE A 138 -5.47 -27.53 -14.53
C ILE A 138 -5.19 -27.13 -15.98
N GLY A 139 -4.47 -26.02 -16.16
CA GLY A 139 -4.08 -25.53 -17.48
C GLY A 139 -3.34 -24.19 -17.43
N GLN A 140 -2.80 -23.78 -18.58
CA GLN A 140 -2.20 -22.47 -18.78
C GLN A 140 -2.87 -21.82 -19.99
N ARG A 141 -3.28 -20.56 -19.85
CA ARG A 141 -3.75 -19.74 -20.98
C ARG A 141 -2.82 -18.55 -21.21
N THR A 142 -2.57 -18.22 -22.45
CA THR A 142 -1.83 -17.01 -22.84
C THR A 142 -2.81 -15.87 -23.03
N LEU A 143 -2.57 -14.74 -22.37
CA LEU A 143 -3.43 -13.56 -22.37
C LEU A 143 -2.89 -12.48 -23.33
N ILE A 144 -1.58 -12.25 -23.31
CA ILE A 144 -0.91 -11.23 -24.12
C ILE A 144 0.38 -11.82 -24.71
N THR A 145 0.68 -11.50 -25.96
CA THR A 145 1.97 -11.79 -26.60
C THR A 145 2.54 -10.54 -27.26
N ASN A 146 3.87 -10.50 -27.45
CA ASN A 146 4.59 -9.38 -28.08
C ASN A 146 4.25 -8.02 -27.46
N GLY A 147 4.07 -7.99 -26.14
CA GLY A 147 3.72 -6.78 -25.44
C GLY A 147 4.89 -5.84 -25.23
N THR A 148 4.59 -4.55 -25.05
CA THR A 148 5.56 -3.54 -24.62
C THR A 148 5.06 -2.88 -23.35
N GLY A 149 5.98 -2.47 -22.49
CA GLY A 149 5.60 -2.05 -21.17
C GLY A 149 6.79 -1.72 -20.29
N ASN A 150 6.53 -1.67 -18.99
CA ASN A 150 7.50 -1.27 -17.99
C ASN A 150 7.44 -2.20 -16.78
N ILE A 151 8.59 -2.47 -16.17
CA ILE A 151 8.62 -2.86 -14.77
C ILE A 151 8.21 -1.65 -13.97
N ILE A 152 7.20 -1.85 -13.13
CA ILE A 152 6.69 -0.83 -12.22
C ILE A 152 6.91 -1.29 -10.79
N ALA A 153 6.96 -0.34 -9.87
CA ALA A 153 6.80 -0.62 -8.46
C ALA A 153 5.82 0.39 -7.87
N THR A 154 5.11 -0.02 -6.82
CA THR A 154 4.30 0.90 -6.03
C THR A 154 5.19 2.04 -5.54
N ARG A 155 4.89 3.27 -5.98
CA ARG A 155 5.58 4.48 -5.51
C ARG A 155 5.30 4.70 -4.03
N PHE A 156 4.12 4.29 -3.56
CA PHE A 156 3.59 4.47 -2.20
C PHE A 156 3.01 3.13 -1.67
N GLY A 157 3.10 2.88 -0.36
CA GLY A 157 2.44 1.74 0.29
C GLY A 157 3.40 0.70 0.86
N THR A 158 2.97 0.00 1.92
CA THR A 158 3.64 -1.19 2.48
C THR A 158 2.59 -2.29 2.58
N PRO A 159 2.84 -3.50 2.06
CA PRO A 159 4.09 -3.97 1.46
C PRO A 159 4.43 -3.28 0.13
N HIS A 160 5.73 -3.21 -0.22
CA HIS A 160 6.13 -2.74 -1.54
C HIS A 160 5.80 -3.83 -2.57
N GLU A 161 5.00 -3.48 -3.56
CA GLU A 161 4.66 -4.38 -4.65
C GLU A 161 5.45 -3.98 -5.90
N MET A 162 6.09 -4.96 -6.52
CA MET A 162 6.65 -4.75 -7.86
C MET A 162 5.75 -5.44 -8.87
N GLY A 163 5.72 -4.88 -10.06
CA GLY A 163 4.76 -5.25 -11.06
C GLY A 163 5.26 -5.04 -12.46
N VAL A 164 4.38 -5.35 -13.39
CA VAL A 164 4.57 -5.06 -14.81
C VAL A 164 3.34 -4.32 -15.31
N GLN A 165 3.59 -3.19 -15.95
CA GLN A 165 2.61 -2.45 -16.71
C GLN A 165 2.78 -2.82 -18.18
N VAL A 166 1.73 -3.29 -18.83
CA VAL A 166 1.71 -3.62 -20.26
C VAL A 166 0.89 -2.57 -20.99
N ASN A 167 1.55 -1.75 -21.79
CA ASN A 167 0.91 -0.64 -22.51
C ASN A 167 0.29 -1.11 -23.82
N ASP A 168 0.97 -2.01 -24.53
CA ASP A 168 0.52 -2.52 -25.81
C ASP A 168 0.92 -3.99 -26.03
N GLY A 169 0.36 -4.63 -27.06
CA GLY A 169 0.62 -6.02 -27.42
C GLY A 169 -0.55 -6.69 -28.13
N ASN A 170 -0.39 -7.98 -28.45
CA ASN A 170 -1.45 -8.81 -29.03
C ASN A 170 -2.26 -9.46 -27.91
N TRP A 171 -3.48 -8.95 -27.69
CA TRP A 171 -4.41 -9.46 -26.68
C TRP A 171 -5.17 -10.65 -27.25
N LEU A 172 -4.99 -11.81 -26.63
CA LEU A 172 -5.63 -13.07 -27.04
C LEU A 172 -6.91 -13.34 -26.25
N ASP A 173 -7.02 -12.77 -25.04
CA ASP A 173 -8.18 -12.93 -24.16
C ASP A 173 -8.32 -11.71 -23.23
N SER A 174 -9.52 -11.54 -22.67
CA SER A 174 -9.82 -10.55 -21.66
C SER A 174 -9.17 -10.90 -20.32
N ILE A 175 -8.71 -9.88 -19.60
CA ILE A 175 -8.07 -10.05 -18.29
C ILE A 175 -9.04 -9.58 -17.21
N LEU A 176 -9.52 -10.51 -16.40
CA LEU A 176 -10.38 -10.18 -15.27
C LEU A 176 -9.53 -9.57 -14.15
N VAL A 177 -9.92 -8.40 -13.66
CA VAL A 177 -9.31 -7.78 -12.47
C VAL A 177 -9.45 -8.73 -11.27
N GLY A 178 -8.37 -8.88 -10.50
CA GLY A 178 -8.25 -9.84 -9.41
C GLY A 178 -7.76 -11.24 -9.85
N SER A 179 -7.52 -11.48 -11.14
CA SER A 179 -6.95 -12.74 -11.63
C SER A 179 -5.56 -13.00 -11.03
N LYS A 180 -5.37 -14.19 -10.45
CA LYS A 180 -4.13 -14.62 -9.79
C LYS A 180 -3.37 -15.65 -10.62
N ASN A 181 -2.17 -16.02 -10.16
CA ASN A 181 -1.27 -16.97 -10.82
C ASN A 181 -0.87 -16.52 -12.23
N ILE A 182 -0.67 -15.21 -12.38
CA ILE A 182 -0.18 -14.64 -13.62
C ILE A 182 1.34 -14.85 -13.69
N ILE A 183 1.78 -15.31 -14.85
CA ILE A 183 3.17 -15.48 -15.27
C ILE A 183 3.47 -14.40 -16.30
N ILE A 184 4.57 -13.69 -16.09
CA ILE A 184 5.03 -12.66 -17.01
C ILE A 184 6.46 -12.98 -17.42
N SER A 185 6.68 -13.08 -18.72
CA SER A 185 8.00 -13.20 -19.32
C SER A 185 8.22 -12.06 -20.29
N ALA A 186 9.40 -11.45 -20.31
CA ALA A 186 9.74 -10.30 -21.12
C ALA A 186 11.25 -10.22 -21.33
N LYS A 187 11.69 -9.27 -22.16
CA LYS A 187 13.09 -8.87 -22.28
C LYS A 187 13.29 -7.46 -21.75
N THR A 188 14.39 -7.25 -21.05
CA THR A 188 14.82 -5.89 -20.67
C THR A 188 15.42 -5.18 -21.88
N LYS A 189 15.60 -3.86 -21.79
CA LYS A 189 16.32 -3.06 -22.80
C LYS A 189 17.72 -3.59 -23.14
N LYS A 190 18.36 -4.30 -22.21
CA LYS A 190 19.70 -4.91 -22.41
C LYS A 190 19.64 -6.29 -23.08
N GLY A 191 18.44 -6.81 -23.34
CA GLY A 191 18.22 -8.14 -23.92
C GLY A 191 18.12 -9.27 -22.89
N ASP A 192 18.25 -8.97 -21.59
CA ASP A 192 18.15 -9.95 -20.52
C ASP A 192 16.71 -10.47 -20.37
N ILE A 193 16.57 -11.75 -20.06
CA ILE A 193 15.26 -12.37 -19.85
C ILE A 193 14.74 -12.02 -18.46
N PHE A 194 13.58 -11.38 -18.42
CA PHE A 194 12.79 -11.17 -17.21
C PHE A 194 11.66 -12.19 -17.19
N SER A 195 11.61 -13.09 -16.20
CA SER A 195 10.52 -14.06 -16.06
C SER A 195 10.16 -14.24 -14.59
N GLN A 196 8.90 -13.98 -14.26
CA GLN A 196 8.40 -14.08 -12.89
C GLN A 196 6.96 -14.58 -12.86
N THR A 197 6.61 -15.28 -11.78
CA THR A 197 5.29 -15.86 -11.54
C THR A 197 4.67 -15.29 -10.27
N GLY A 198 3.36 -15.49 -10.12
CA GLY A 198 2.63 -15.12 -8.90
C GLY A 198 2.15 -13.68 -8.88
N TYR A 199 1.95 -13.07 -10.04
CA TYR A 199 1.31 -11.75 -10.13
C TYR A 199 -0.21 -11.86 -10.02
N THR A 200 -0.82 -10.75 -9.59
CA THR A 200 -2.25 -10.50 -9.58
C THR A 200 -2.57 -9.35 -10.53
N ALA A 201 -3.59 -9.51 -11.38
CA ALA A 201 -4.08 -8.46 -12.25
C ALA A 201 -4.85 -7.41 -11.44
N ILE A 202 -4.39 -6.17 -11.47
CA ILE A 202 -5.04 -5.01 -10.82
C ILE A 202 -5.85 -4.22 -11.84
N LYS A 203 -5.38 -4.17 -13.08
CA LYS A 203 -6.09 -3.56 -14.21
C LYS A 203 -5.97 -4.48 -15.43
N GLY A 204 -7.11 -4.79 -16.05
CA GLY A 204 -7.20 -5.71 -17.19
C GLY A 204 -7.42 -5.05 -18.55
N GLU A 205 -7.42 -3.72 -18.60
CA GLU A 205 -7.55 -2.90 -19.82
C GLU A 205 -6.22 -2.29 -20.21
N LYS A 206 -6.11 -1.54 -21.31
CA LYS A 206 -4.87 -0.82 -21.67
C LYS A 206 -4.74 0.47 -20.82
N PRO A 207 -3.64 0.69 -20.07
CA PRO A 207 -2.53 -0.23 -19.80
C PRO A 207 -2.87 -1.29 -18.74
N ALA A 208 -2.44 -2.53 -18.97
CA ALA A 208 -2.68 -3.64 -18.07
C ALA A 208 -1.68 -3.59 -16.92
N ILE A 209 -2.13 -3.81 -15.69
CA ILE A 209 -1.29 -3.67 -14.49
C ILE A 209 -1.33 -4.97 -13.71
N PHE A 210 -0.15 -5.55 -13.47
CA PHE A 210 0.04 -6.77 -12.70
C PHE A 210 0.97 -6.50 -11.54
N LEU A 211 0.56 -6.79 -10.31
CA LEU A 211 1.37 -6.56 -9.10
C LEU A 211 1.66 -7.85 -8.36
N LYS A 212 2.82 -7.89 -7.72
CA LYS A 212 3.26 -8.95 -6.83
C LYS A 212 3.88 -8.33 -5.58
N GLN A 213 3.41 -8.79 -4.43
CA GLN A 213 3.99 -8.44 -3.14
C GLN A 213 5.38 -9.09 -3.00
N PHE A 214 6.39 -8.27 -2.66
CA PHE A 214 7.69 -8.76 -2.22
C PHE A 214 7.69 -8.83 -0.69
N PHE A 215 8.07 -9.99 -0.14
CA PHE A 215 8.28 -10.21 1.29
C PHE A 215 9.75 -9.99 1.64
#